data_AF-A0A243SBN7-F1
#
_entry.id   AF-A0A243SBN7-F1
#
_cell.length_a   1.000
_cell.length_b   1.000
_cell.length_c   1.000
_cell.angle_alpha   90.00
_cell.angle_beta   90.00
_cell.angle_gamma   90.00
#
_symmetry.space_group_name_H-M   'P 1'
#
loop_
_entity.id
_entity.type
_entity.pdbx_description
1 polymer ?
#
loop_
_entity_poly.entity_id
_entity_poly.type
_entity_poly.pdbx_seq_one_letter_code
_entity_poly.pdbx_strand_id
1 'polypeptide(L)'
;MKKIKSILVMSCAVMAFVSCSKDDETNQTKPEANKITPEILAKISALSFNNKDVQVVKHTNPNGTTEDAFLIEGDIVMTKDQLNKMDLHGGITTEQYRTNNLVSGPRTIRIVGLSGTGASALSANMRSGLQAAVNRYNNLGLTLTFTLTFSSNTTGANIVVRRASGGAGGVAGFPTGGNPFNSVTLYSGMDTYSSAVNSHVAAHEIGHCIGLRHTDWFSRQSCGQNTNEGTAGVGAVHIPGTPTGYDATSLMRACFSGSDTGAFNSNDVTALNFLY
;
A
#
# COMPACT_ATOMS: atom_id res chain seq x y z
N MET A 1 -32.66 61.33 -56.09
CA MET A 1 -31.70 61.76 -57.14
C MET A 1 -30.37 61.06 -56.86
N LYS A 2 -29.83 60.38 -57.87
CA LYS A 2 -28.59 59.59 -57.83
C LYS A 2 -27.38 60.49 -57.52
N LYS A 3 -26.40 59.98 -56.79
CA LYS A 3 -25.01 59.81 -57.31
C LYS A 3 -24.17 58.92 -56.40
N ILE A 4 -23.97 57.71 -56.91
CA ILE A 4 -22.88 56.78 -56.61
C ILE A 4 -21.55 57.46 -56.92
N LYS A 5 -20.54 57.28 -56.07
CA LYS A 5 -19.15 57.10 -56.53
C LYS A 5 -18.48 56.00 -55.70
N SER A 6 -18.40 54.84 -56.34
CA SER A 6 -17.50 53.75 -56.03
C SER A 6 -16.09 54.17 -56.47
N ILE A 7 -15.09 54.01 -55.60
CA ILE A 7 -13.69 53.83 -56.02
C ILE A 7 -13.16 52.59 -55.31
N LEU A 8 -12.66 51.71 -56.17
CA LEU A 8 -12.16 50.37 -56.02
C LEU A 8 -10.64 50.42 -55.72
N VAL A 9 -10.10 49.27 -55.27
CA VAL A 9 -8.67 48.87 -55.26
C VAL A 9 -7.91 49.36 -54.02
N MET A 10 -7.24 48.53 -53.20
CA MET A 10 -6.34 47.41 -53.51
C MET A 10 -6.35 46.38 -52.37
N SER A 11 -6.32 45.11 -52.76
CA SER A 11 -6.06 43.94 -51.91
C SER A 11 -4.68 44.00 -51.24
N CYS A 12 -4.62 43.70 -49.94
CA CYS A 12 -3.42 43.19 -49.28
C CYS A 12 -3.86 42.15 -48.25
N ALA A 13 -3.72 40.88 -48.63
CA ALA A 13 -3.91 39.73 -47.75
C ALA A 13 -2.81 39.72 -46.68
N VAL A 14 -3.19 39.93 -45.41
CA VAL A 14 -2.30 39.67 -44.27
C VAL A 14 -2.58 38.26 -43.77
N MET A 15 -1.92 37.28 -44.38
CA MET A 15 -1.64 36.01 -43.71
C MET A 15 -0.32 36.18 -42.95
N ALA A 16 -0.41 36.43 -41.65
CA ALA A 16 0.71 36.27 -40.74
C ALA A 16 0.45 35.05 -39.86
N PHE A 17 0.90 33.89 -40.36
CA PHE A 17 1.23 32.76 -39.51
C PHE A 17 2.62 32.99 -38.90
N VAL A 18 2.84 32.38 -37.73
CA VAL A 18 4.11 32.11 -37.04
C VAL A 18 4.54 33.12 -35.97
N SER A 19 4.38 32.72 -34.70
CA SER A 19 5.55 32.40 -33.88
C SER A 19 5.15 31.42 -32.77
N CYS A 20 5.38 30.12 -33.04
CA CYS A 20 5.63 29.14 -31.98
C CYS A 20 7.00 29.49 -31.39
N SER A 21 7.07 29.80 -30.11
CA SER A 21 8.31 29.69 -29.35
C SER A 21 8.74 28.21 -29.36
N LYS A 22 9.64 27.87 -30.28
CA LYS A 22 10.57 26.75 -30.12
C LYS A 22 11.72 27.30 -29.29
N ASP A 23 11.64 27.08 -28.00
CA ASP A 23 12.82 27.18 -27.14
C ASP A 23 13.42 25.78 -26.99
N ASP A 24 14.74 25.80 -27.13
CA ASP A 24 15.69 24.73 -27.36
C ASP A 24 15.53 23.43 -26.56
N GLU A 25 15.69 22.32 -27.27
CA GLU A 25 16.19 21.09 -26.68
C GLU A 25 17.60 21.32 -26.12
N THR A 26 17.80 20.98 -24.85
CA THR A 26 18.94 20.16 -24.39
C THR A 26 18.82 19.88 -22.90
N ASN A 27 18.10 18.81 -22.57
CA ASN A 27 18.49 17.85 -21.54
C ASN A 27 17.56 16.64 -21.66
N GLN A 28 17.66 15.93 -22.79
CA GLN A 28 17.23 14.54 -22.83
C GLN A 28 18.18 13.75 -21.93
N THR A 29 17.84 13.68 -20.65
CA THR A 29 18.21 12.57 -19.78
C THR A 29 17.88 11.29 -20.57
N LYS A 30 18.87 10.42 -20.78
CA LYS A 30 18.64 9.06 -21.31
C LYS A 30 17.39 8.47 -20.65
N PRO A 31 16.46 7.83 -21.39
CA PRO A 31 15.34 7.16 -20.75
C PRO A 31 15.92 6.15 -19.76
N GLU A 32 15.64 6.30 -18.46
CA GLU A 32 15.78 5.18 -17.54
C GLU A 32 15.01 4.03 -18.15
N ALA A 33 15.66 2.87 -18.32
CA ALA A 33 14.98 1.66 -18.76
C ALA A 33 13.71 1.51 -17.94
N ASN A 34 12.55 1.35 -18.61
CA ASN A 34 11.25 1.29 -17.96
C ASN A 34 11.30 0.25 -16.82
N LYS A 35 11.33 0.72 -15.57
CA LYS A 35 11.56 -0.12 -14.38
C LYS A 35 10.41 -1.11 -14.16
N ILE A 36 9.24 -0.81 -14.71
CA ILE A 36 8.10 -1.72 -14.77
C ILE A 36 8.17 -2.48 -16.10
N THR A 37 8.77 -3.66 -16.07
CA THR A 37 8.89 -4.53 -17.24
C THR A 37 7.68 -5.46 -17.38
N PRO A 38 7.39 -6.00 -18.58
CA PRO A 38 6.37 -7.03 -18.75
C PRO A 38 6.56 -8.25 -17.84
N GLU A 39 7.82 -8.61 -17.53
CA GLU A 39 8.14 -9.70 -16.59
C GLU A 39 7.67 -9.38 -15.17
N ILE A 40 7.85 -8.13 -14.70
CA ILE A 40 7.37 -7.69 -13.39
C ILE A 40 5.84 -7.73 -13.35
N LEU A 41 5.17 -7.22 -14.38
CA LEU A 41 3.71 -7.24 -14.47
C LEU A 41 3.14 -8.67 -14.51
N ALA A 42 3.84 -9.60 -15.17
CA ALA A 42 3.47 -11.01 -15.20
C ALA A 42 3.64 -11.67 -13.83
N LYS A 43 4.72 -11.37 -13.09
CA LYS A 43 4.93 -11.87 -11.72
C LYS A 43 3.89 -11.34 -10.74
N ILE A 44 3.55 -10.05 -10.81
CA ILE A 44 2.50 -9.43 -10.00
C ILE A 44 1.16 -10.14 -10.27
N SER A 45 0.82 -10.34 -11.55
CA SER A 45 -0.39 -11.06 -11.96
C SER A 45 -0.39 -12.53 -11.50
N ALA A 46 0.76 -13.20 -11.54
CA ALA A 46 0.92 -14.58 -11.07
C ALA A 46 0.74 -14.74 -9.55
N LEU A 47 0.92 -13.66 -8.79
CA LEU A 47 0.63 -13.58 -7.35
C LEU A 47 -0.80 -13.09 -7.04
N SER A 48 -1.64 -13.03 -8.07
CA SER A 48 -3.03 -12.54 -8.03
C SER A 48 -3.20 -11.09 -7.56
N PHE A 49 -2.20 -10.25 -7.82
CA PHE A 49 -2.30 -8.80 -7.60
C PHE A 49 -2.67 -8.04 -8.90
N ASN A 50 -3.20 -6.83 -8.73
CA ASN A 50 -3.53 -5.92 -9.82
C ASN A 50 -2.25 -5.34 -10.42
N ASN A 51 -2.07 -5.51 -11.73
CA ASN A 51 -0.90 -5.01 -12.45
C ASN A 51 -1.16 -3.76 -13.30
N LYS A 52 -2.35 -3.15 -13.22
CA LYS A 52 -2.74 -1.99 -14.06
C LYS A 52 -2.17 -0.66 -13.57
N ASP A 53 -2.12 -0.47 -12.25
CA ASP A 53 -1.77 0.81 -11.61
C ASP A 53 -0.49 0.71 -10.76
N VAL A 54 0.45 -0.15 -11.17
CA VAL A 54 1.72 -0.35 -10.45
C VAL A 54 2.58 0.90 -10.55
N GLN A 55 3.10 1.37 -9.42
CA GLN A 55 3.97 2.54 -9.36
C GLN A 55 5.35 2.16 -8.81
N VAL A 56 6.40 2.84 -9.28
CA VAL A 56 7.74 2.71 -8.69
C VAL A 56 7.85 3.69 -7.54
N VAL A 57 8.16 3.18 -6.35
CA VAL A 57 8.32 3.96 -5.12
C VAL A 57 9.66 3.67 -4.46
N LYS A 58 10.08 4.51 -3.52
CA LYS A 58 11.26 4.27 -2.68
C LYS A 58 10.86 3.52 -1.41
N HIS A 59 11.36 2.30 -1.24
CA HIS A 59 11.26 1.56 0.01
C HIS A 59 12.44 1.89 0.91
N THR A 60 12.20 2.08 2.21
CA THR A 60 13.25 2.30 3.21
C THR A 60 13.34 1.09 4.12
N ASN A 61 14.52 0.48 4.20
CA ASN A 61 14.79 -0.65 5.07
C ASN A 61 15.01 -0.20 6.53
N PRO A 62 14.92 -1.12 7.52
CA PRO A 62 15.14 -0.79 8.94
C PRO A 62 16.50 -0.15 9.25
N ASN A 63 17.53 -0.47 8.48
CA ASN A 63 18.88 0.11 8.59
C ASN A 63 19.02 1.50 7.93
N GLY A 64 17.94 2.04 7.35
CA GLY A 64 17.91 3.34 6.68
C GLY A 64 18.30 3.31 5.19
N THR A 65 18.73 2.17 4.63
CA THR A 65 19.03 2.09 3.19
C THR A 65 17.75 2.12 2.37
N THR A 66 17.78 2.79 1.22
CA THR A 66 16.62 2.88 0.32
C THR A 66 16.84 2.11 -0.97
N GLU A 67 15.76 1.55 -1.51
CA GLU A 67 15.76 0.83 -2.79
C GLU A 67 14.47 1.09 -3.57
N ASP A 68 14.48 0.80 -4.87
CA ASP A 68 13.27 0.84 -5.68
C ASP A 68 12.36 -0.33 -5.33
N ALA A 69 11.07 -0.05 -5.20
CA ALA A 69 10.03 -1.04 -4.97
C ALA A 69 8.79 -0.70 -5.80
N PHE A 70 7.86 -1.65 -5.85
CA PHE A 70 6.60 -1.53 -6.57
C PHE A 70 5.47 -1.31 -5.56
N LEU A 71 4.75 -0.20 -5.68
CA LEU A 71 3.47 0.02 -5.01
C LEU A 71 2.36 -0.59 -5.86
N ILE A 72 1.58 -1.46 -5.24
CA ILE A 72 0.54 -2.31 -5.81
C ILE A 72 -0.71 -2.07 -4.97
N GLU A 73 -1.88 -1.96 -5.60
CA GLU A 73 -3.20 -1.82 -4.93
C GLU A 73 -3.37 -0.65 -3.96
N GLY A 74 -2.39 0.26 -3.92
CA GLY A 74 -2.42 1.51 -3.13
C GLY A 74 -1.73 1.42 -1.78
N ASP A 75 -1.54 0.21 -1.24
CA ASP A 75 -0.97 -0.04 0.09
C ASP A 75 0.03 -1.20 0.19
N ILE A 76 0.27 -1.94 -0.90
CA ILE A 76 1.22 -3.05 -0.93
C ILE A 76 2.52 -2.61 -1.62
N VAL A 77 3.62 -2.63 -0.89
CA VAL A 77 4.98 -2.37 -1.38
C VAL A 77 5.77 -3.67 -1.45
N MET A 78 6.29 -3.97 -2.63
CA MET A 78 7.13 -5.14 -2.86
C MET A 78 8.41 -4.76 -3.60
N THR A 79 9.57 -5.07 -3.03
CA THR A 79 10.85 -4.94 -3.74
C THR A 79 10.96 -6.01 -4.84
N LYS A 80 11.83 -5.78 -5.84
CA LYS A 80 12.08 -6.78 -6.89
C LYS A 80 12.54 -8.12 -6.31
N ASP A 81 13.39 -8.08 -5.28
CA ASP A 81 13.89 -9.26 -4.60
C ASP A 81 12.79 -10.01 -3.87
N GLN A 82 11.86 -9.30 -3.21
CA GLN A 82 10.70 -9.91 -2.57
C GLN A 82 9.78 -10.55 -3.61
N LEU A 83 9.49 -9.86 -4.71
CA LEU A 83 8.66 -10.39 -5.80
C LEU A 83 9.20 -11.73 -6.33
N ASN A 84 10.53 -11.88 -6.38
CA ASN A 84 11.18 -13.12 -6.81
C ASN A 84 11.19 -14.23 -5.74
N LYS A 85 10.99 -13.88 -4.46
CA LYS A 85 11.01 -14.80 -3.30
C LYS A 85 9.61 -15.15 -2.78
N MET A 86 8.55 -14.61 -3.39
CA MET A 86 7.19 -14.99 -3.06
C MET A 86 6.89 -16.39 -3.61
N ASP A 87 6.38 -17.28 -2.76
CA ASP A 87 6.04 -18.63 -3.19
C ASP A 87 4.79 -18.66 -4.07
N LEU A 88 4.90 -19.33 -5.21
CA LEU A 88 3.84 -19.53 -6.19
C LEU A 88 3.09 -20.87 -6.02
N HIS A 89 3.08 -21.45 -4.82
CA HIS A 89 2.42 -22.75 -4.60
C HIS A 89 0.96 -22.57 -4.13
N GLY A 90 0.00 -23.28 -4.75
CA GLY A 90 -1.36 -23.44 -4.22
C GLY A 90 -2.49 -23.09 -5.21
N GLY A 91 -3.42 -24.03 -5.40
CA GLY A 91 -4.69 -23.83 -6.11
C GLY A 91 -5.80 -23.29 -5.20
N ILE A 92 -6.80 -22.69 -5.82
CA ILE A 92 -7.85 -21.79 -5.29
C ILE A 92 -8.75 -22.44 -4.22
N THR A 93 -9.06 -21.70 -3.14
CA THR A 93 -10.43 -21.40 -2.67
C THR A 93 -10.44 -20.06 -1.94
N THR A 94 -11.58 -19.37 -1.99
CA THR A 94 -11.74 -17.95 -1.67
C THR A 94 -12.13 -17.73 -0.21
N GLU A 95 -11.46 -16.76 0.48
CA GLU A 95 -11.95 -15.83 1.56
C GLU A 95 -11.28 -15.78 2.96
N GLN A 96 -11.15 -14.59 3.56
CA GLN A 96 -10.03 -14.16 4.44
C GLN A 96 -8.67 -14.66 3.94
N TYR A 97 -7.96 -13.81 3.21
CA TYR A 97 -6.82 -14.26 2.44
C TYR A 97 -5.54 -14.05 3.19
N ARG A 98 -4.67 -15.05 3.11
CA ARG A 98 -3.26 -14.88 3.40
C ARG A 98 -2.42 -14.99 2.14
N THR A 99 -1.20 -14.50 2.22
CA THR A 99 -0.16 -14.92 1.28
C THR A 99 0.32 -16.34 1.60
N ASN A 100 1.02 -16.94 0.64
CA ASN A 100 1.72 -18.20 0.88
C ASN A 100 2.82 -18.07 1.94
N ASN A 101 3.38 -16.87 2.08
CA ASN A 101 4.40 -16.56 3.05
C ASN A 101 3.77 -16.13 4.37
N LEU A 102 4.08 -16.86 5.45
CA LEU A 102 3.69 -16.53 6.81
C LEU A 102 4.93 -16.30 7.67
N VAL A 103 4.72 -15.70 8.83
CA VAL A 103 5.77 -15.57 9.85
C VAL A 103 5.88 -16.90 10.59
N SER A 104 7.10 -17.42 10.76
CA SER A 104 7.30 -18.65 11.53
C SER A 104 7.12 -18.36 13.02
N GLY A 105 6.14 -18.98 13.66
CA GLY A 105 5.89 -18.90 15.10
C GLY A 105 6.26 -20.18 15.86
N PRO A 106 6.20 -20.17 17.21
CA PRO A 106 5.91 -19.01 18.07
C PRO A 106 7.11 -18.07 18.17
N ARG A 107 6.88 -16.74 18.19
CA ARG A 107 7.95 -15.75 18.38
C ARG A 107 7.45 -14.37 18.78
N THR A 108 8.38 -13.55 19.27
CA THR A 108 8.14 -12.11 19.49
C THR A 108 8.55 -11.28 18.29
N ILE A 109 7.68 -10.37 17.86
CA ILE A 109 7.87 -9.39 16.80
C ILE A 109 8.14 -8.03 17.45
N ARG A 110 9.35 -7.51 17.25
CA ARG A 110 9.78 -6.22 17.78
C ARG A 110 9.41 -5.10 16.80
N ILE A 111 8.48 -4.25 17.20
CA ILE A 111 8.05 -3.08 16.45
C ILE A 111 8.73 -1.83 17.03
N VAL A 112 9.33 -1.04 16.15
CA VAL A 112 9.83 0.31 16.48
C VAL A 112 9.01 1.33 15.72
N GLY A 113 8.23 2.14 16.43
CA GLY A 113 7.61 3.34 15.87
C GLY A 113 8.60 4.50 15.92
N LEU A 114 8.93 5.11 14.78
CA LEU A 114 9.87 6.22 14.76
C LEU A 114 9.33 7.41 15.55
N SER A 115 10.15 7.94 16.43
CA SER A 115 9.84 9.12 17.25
C SER A 115 11.04 10.07 17.31
N GLY A 116 10.79 11.35 17.59
CA GLY A 116 11.81 12.40 17.60
C GLY A 116 11.39 13.57 16.71
N THR A 117 12.38 14.27 16.15
CA THR A 117 12.17 15.38 15.21
C THR A 117 12.42 14.90 13.77
N GLY A 118 11.62 15.36 12.83
CA GLY A 118 11.79 15.07 11.41
C GLY A 118 10.54 14.52 10.71
N ALA A 119 10.57 14.50 9.39
CA ALA A 119 9.42 14.09 8.57
C ALA A 119 9.03 12.61 8.74
N SER A 120 9.98 11.76 9.17
CA SER A 120 9.78 10.33 9.39
C SER A 120 9.26 9.96 10.78
N ALA A 121 9.28 10.89 11.73
CA ALA A 121 8.74 10.66 13.07
C ALA A 121 7.21 10.61 13.03
N LEU A 122 6.62 9.64 13.72
CA LEU A 122 5.18 9.50 13.84
C LEU A 122 4.58 10.65 14.65
N SER A 123 3.44 11.19 14.20
CA SER A 123 2.67 12.19 14.95
C SER A 123 2.04 11.59 16.21
N ALA A 124 1.54 12.43 17.11
CA ALA A 124 0.93 11.97 18.37
C ALA A 124 -0.26 11.02 18.13
N ASN A 125 -1.09 11.30 17.12
CA ASN A 125 -2.22 10.44 16.73
C ASN A 125 -1.74 9.10 16.17
N MET A 126 -0.73 9.10 15.27
CA MET A 126 -0.13 7.89 14.73
C MET A 126 0.47 7.01 15.84
N ARG A 127 1.19 7.60 16.79
CA ARG A 127 1.78 6.87 17.93
C ARG A 127 0.70 6.23 18.81
N SER A 128 -0.34 7.00 19.13
CA SER A 128 -1.47 6.48 19.93
C SER A 128 -2.22 5.36 19.19
N GLY A 129 -2.44 5.52 17.89
CA GLY A 129 -3.06 4.51 17.04
C GLY A 129 -2.23 3.22 16.94
N LEU A 130 -0.92 3.35 16.71
CA LEU A 130 0.00 2.21 16.65
C LEU A 130 0.05 1.45 17.99
N GLN A 131 0.06 2.15 19.12
CA GLN A 131 -0.01 1.51 20.44
C GLN A 131 -1.31 0.73 20.61
N ALA A 132 -2.45 1.31 20.21
CA ALA A 132 -3.74 0.65 20.28
C ALA A 132 -3.81 -0.59 19.36
N ALA A 133 -3.23 -0.51 18.15
CA ALA A 133 -3.12 -1.63 17.22
C ALA A 133 -2.33 -2.80 17.82
N VAL A 134 -1.13 -2.53 18.36
CA VAL A 134 -0.28 -3.55 18.98
C VAL A 134 -0.94 -4.19 20.21
N ASN A 135 -1.58 -3.39 21.05
CA ASN A 135 -2.33 -3.90 22.20
C ASN A 135 -3.45 -4.84 21.74
N ARG A 136 -4.15 -4.50 20.65
CA ARG A 136 -5.24 -5.32 20.11
C ARG A 136 -4.75 -6.67 19.61
N TYR A 137 -3.63 -6.73 18.89
CA TYR A 137 -2.99 -7.99 18.49
C TYR A 137 -2.61 -8.84 19.72
N ASN A 138 -1.96 -8.23 20.72
CA ASN A 138 -1.55 -8.95 21.93
C ASN A 138 -2.73 -9.47 22.76
N ASN A 139 -3.88 -8.78 22.75
CA ASN A 139 -5.07 -9.21 23.46
C ASN A 139 -5.69 -10.49 22.90
N LEU A 140 -5.33 -10.92 21.69
CA LEU A 140 -5.81 -12.16 21.10
C LEU A 140 -5.06 -13.40 21.63
N GLY A 141 -3.87 -13.23 22.23
CA GLY A 141 -3.10 -14.36 22.76
C GLY A 141 -2.52 -15.31 21.70
N LEU A 142 -2.22 -14.80 20.51
CA LEU A 142 -1.65 -15.56 19.39
C LEU A 142 -0.25 -16.12 19.73
N THR A 143 0.23 -17.11 18.97
CA THR A 143 1.63 -17.59 19.06
C THR A 143 2.66 -16.53 18.64
N LEU A 144 2.21 -15.47 17.94
CA LEU A 144 2.98 -14.26 17.74
C LEU A 144 2.68 -13.24 18.83
N THR A 145 3.72 -12.75 19.50
CA THR A 145 3.61 -11.66 20.48
C THR A 145 4.29 -10.42 19.93
N PHE A 146 3.75 -9.24 20.23
CA PHE A 146 4.28 -7.97 19.70
C PHE A 146 4.80 -7.09 20.83
N THR A 147 6.00 -6.56 20.66
CA THR A 147 6.54 -5.52 21.56
C THR A 147 6.68 -4.22 20.78
N LEU A 148 6.22 -3.12 21.34
CA LEU A 148 6.33 -1.79 20.72
C LEU A 148 7.25 -0.89 21.54
N THR A 149 8.14 -0.20 20.84
CA THR A 149 8.92 0.91 21.40
C THR A 149 8.84 2.11 20.46
N PHE A 150 8.90 3.31 21.03
CA PHE A 150 9.04 4.55 20.27
C PHE A 150 10.47 5.05 20.40
N SER A 151 11.20 5.10 19.29
CA SER A 151 12.63 5.38 19.29
C SER A 151 13.09 5.92 17.94
N SER A 152 14.20 6.65 17.90
CA SER A 152 14.93 6.95 16.66
C SER A 152 15.89 5.83 16.26
N ASN A 153 16.23 4.92 17.19
CA ASN A 153 17.06 3.74 16.96
C ASN A 153 16.17 2.53 16.61
N THR A 154 16.39 1.97 15.42
CA THR A 154 15.67 0.83 14.84
C THR A 154 16.43 -0.50 14.97
N THR A 155 17.58 -0.51 15.62
CA THR A 155 18.43 -1.71 15.76
C THR A 155 17.64 -2.85 16.43
N GLY A 156 17.63 -4.02 15.77
CA GLY A 156 16.92 -5.19 16.27
C GLY A 156 15.40 -5.13 16.10
N ALA A 157 14.85 -4.13 15.41
CA ALA A 157 13.45 -4.12 15.01
C ALA A 157 13.18 -5.22 13.97
N ASN A 158 12.07 -5.95 14.14
CA ASN A 158 11.52 -6.77 13.07
C ASN A 158 10.67 -5.92 12.13
N ILE A 159 9.94 -4.93 12.64
CA ILE A 159 9.13 -3.99 11.85
C ILE A 159 9.45 -2.55 12.30
N VAL A 160 9.73 -1.67 11.34
CA VAL A 160 9.88 -0.23 11.60
C VAL A 160 8.66 0.50 11.04
N VAL A 161 7.95 1.23 11.89
CA VAL A 161 6.81 2.07 11.50
C VAL A 161 7.26 3.52 11.40
N ARG A 162 7.10 4.13 10.24
CA ARG A 162 7.55 5.51 9.96
C ARG A 162 6.45 6.36 9.35
N ARG A 163 6.61 7.67 9.42
CA ARG A 163 5.81 8.64 8.67
C ARG A 163 6.46 8.95 7.32
N ALA A 164 5.66 9.22 6.29
CA ALA A 164 6.14 9.80 5.03
C ALA A 164 5.13 10.79 4.47
N SER A 165 5.56 11.66 3.56
CA SER A 165 4.63 12.54 2.85
C SER A 165 3.70 11.73 1.96
N GLY A 166 2.40 12.02 2.00
CA GLY A 166 1.39 11.33 1.19
C GLY A 166 -0.04 11.67 1.63
N GLY A 167 -1.01 11.10 0.91
CA GLY A 167 -2.44 11.18 1.23
C GLY A 167 -2.80 10.45 2.53
N ALA A 168 -4.09 10.22 2.78
CA ALA A 168 -4.52 9.41 3.92
C ALA A 168 -4.35 7.92 3.60
N GLY A 169 -3.78 7.15 4.53
CA GLY A 169 -3.52 5.72 4.37
C GLY A 169 -2.15 5.30 4.90
N GLY A 170 -1.81 4.04 4.63
CA GLY A 170 -0.52 3.44 4.93
C GLY A 170 -0.05 2.56 3.78
N VAL A 171 1.18 2.08 3.89
CA VAL A 171 1.69 1.00 3.04
C VAL A 171 2.56 0.04 3.86
N ALA A 172 2.48 -1.23 3.50
CA ALA A 172 3.29 -2.33 4.03
C ALA A 172 3.56 -3.34 2.92
N GLY A 173 4.13 -4.49 3.26
CA GLY A 173 4.34 -5.59 2.33
C GLY A 173 4.17 -6.90 3.06
N PHE A 174 4.55 -8.00 2.41
CA PHE A 174 4.27 -9.35 2.90
C PHE A 174 5.50 -10.05 3.50
N PRO A 175 5.28 -11.07 4.37
CA PRO A 175 6.35 -11.89 4.92
C PRO A 175 7.22 -12.52 3.82
N THR A 176 8.47 -12.83 4.16
CA THR A 176 9.36 -13.61 3.30
C THR A 176 10.30 -14.45 4.17
N GLY A 177 10.48 -15.72 3.82
CA GLY A 177 11.41 -16.61 4.53
C GLY A 177 11.13 -16.75 6.04
N GLY A 178 9.85 -16.78 6.44
CA GLY A 178 9.44 -16.91 7.84
C GLY A 178 9.58 -15.64 8.68
N ASN A 179 10.00 -14.51 8.10
CA ASN A 179 10.11 -13.22 8.77
C ASN A 179 9.01 -12.26 8.31
N PRO A 180 8.53 -11.36 9.18
CA PRO A 180 7.55 -10.36 8.79
C PRO A 180 8.13 -9.40 7.75
N PHE A 181 7.26 -8.73 7.01
CA PHE A 181 7.71 -7.55 6.25
C PHE A 181 8.21 -6.49 7.24
N ASN A 182 9.35 -5.89 6.91
CA ASN A 182 10.17 -5.22 7.90
C ASN A 182 9.82 -3.74 8.12
N SER A 183 8.74 -3.26 7.52
CA SER A 183 8.50 -1.83 7.35
C SER A 183 7.02 -1.51 7.19
N VAL A 184 6.53 -0.53 7.93
CA VAL A 184 5.23 0.11 7.69
C VAL A 184 5.47 1.60 7.50
N THR A 185 4.80 2.19 6.52
CA THR A 185 4.78 3.64 6.34
C THR A 185 3.35 4.13 6.53
N LEU A 186 3.13 5.06 7.45
CA LEU A 186 1.89 5.81 7.57
C LEU A 186 2.07 7.16 6.89
N TYR A 187 1.16 7.53 6.00
CA TYR A 187 1.29 8.79 5.28
C TYR A 187 0.81 9.98 6.10
N SER A 188 1.39 11.16 5.83
CA SER A 188 1.09 12.41 6.54
C SER A 188 -0.38 12.82 6.47
N GLY A 189 -1.14 12.38 5.47
CA GLY A 189 -2.59 12.62 5.43
C GLY A 189 -3.33 12.02 6.64
N MET A 190 -2.75 11.02 7.32
CA MET A 190 -3.30 10.47 8.56
C MET A 190 -3.18 11.40 9.77
N ASP A 191 -2.41 12.50 9.68
CA ASP A 191 -2.24 13.45 10.78
C ASP A 191 -3.54 14.17 11.15
N THR A 192 -4.45 14.34 10.17
CA THR A 192 -5.76 14.99 10.36
C THR A 192 -6.82 14.04 10.90
N TYR A 193 -6.54 12.73 10.93
CA TYR A 193 -7.47 11.71 11.39
C TYR A 193 -7.30 11.42 12.89
N SER A 194 -8.36 10.85 13.48
CA SER A 194 -8.35 10.46 14.88
C SER A 194 -7.32 9.35 15.17
N SER A 195 -6.95 9.20 16.44
CA SER A 195 -6.13 8.06 16.89
C SER A 195 -6.81 6.71 16.63
N ALA A 196 -8.14 6.66 16.58
CA ALA A 196 -8.92 5.46 16.27
C ALA A 196 -8.75 5.03 14.81
N VAL A 197 -8.83 5.98 13.87
CA VAL A 197 -8.59 5.70 12.45
C VAL A 197 -7.12 5.38 12.19
N ASN A 198 -6.20 6.08 12.86
CA ASN A 198 -4.78 5.72 12.85
C ASN A 198 -4.54 4.31 13.41
N SER A 199 -5.31 3.88 14.42
CA SER A 199 -5.25 2.50 14.94
C SER A 199 -5.72 1.49 13.91
N HIS A 200 -6.78 1.81 13.15
CA HIS A 200 -7.25 0.96 12.05
C HIS A 200 -6.15 0.77 11.00
N VAL A 201 -5.62 1.86 10.44
CA VAL A 201 -4.60 1.78 9.40
C VAL A 201 -3.34 1.09 9.93
N ALA A 202 -2.83 1.45 11.11
CA ALA A 202 -1.66 0.76 11.67
C ALA A 202 -1.89 -0.75 11.89
N ALA A 203 -3.08 -1.15 12.34
CA ALA A 203 -3.39 -2.57 12.53
C ALA A 203 -3.51 -3.31 11.18
N HIS A 204 -4.09 -2.66 10.17
CA HIS A 204 -4.20 -3.17 8.80
C HIS A 204 -2.81 -3.43 8.21
N GLU A 205 -1.92 -2.44 8.26
CA GLU A 205 -0.56 -2.56 7.73
C GLU A 205 0.28 -3.63 8.45
N ILE A 206 0.10 -3.78 9.78
CA ILE A 206 0.73 -4.88 10.53
C ILE A 206 0.18 -6.23 10.07
N GLY A 207 -1.11 -6.29 9.73
CA GLY A 207 -1.76 -7.47 9.17
C GLY A 207 -1.08 -7.94 7.89
N HIS A 208 -0.80 -7.02 6.96
CA HIS A 208 0.01 -7.30 5.78
C HIS A 208 1.40 -7.81 6.13
N CYS A 209 2.08 -7.18 7.10
CA CYS A 209 3.42 -7.58 7.50
C CYS A 209 3.49 -9.02 8.03
N ILE A 210 2.38 -9.58 8.51
CA ILE A 210 2.26 -10.97 8.98
C ILE A 210 1.49 -11.87 8.01
N GLY A 211 1.16 -11.37 6.82
CA GLY A 211 0.67 -12.18 5.70
C GLY A 211 -0.82 -12.14 5.43
N LEU A 212 -1.61 -11.33 6.14
CA LEU A 212 -3.02 -11.08 5.79
C LEU A 212 -3.12 -10.21 4.53
N ARG A 213 -4.07 -10.50 3.66
CA ARG A 213 -4.39 -9.74 2.44
C ARG A 213 -5.74 -9.06 2.57
N HIS A 214 -6.09 -8.21 1.60
CA HIS A 214 -7.41 -7.60 1.57
C HIS A 214 -8.53 -8.64 1.48
N THR A 215 -9.61 -8.44 2.24
CA THR A 215 -10.78 -9.32 2.22
C THR A 215 -11.67 -9.06 1.01
N ASP A 216 -11.71 -7.84 0.51
CA ASP A 216 -12.52 -7.43 -0.64
C ASP A 216 -11.69 -7.28 -1.92
N TRP A 217 -10.55 -7.95 -2.02
CA TRP A 217 -9.69 -7.93 -3.21
C TRP A 217 -10.43 -8.27 -4.50
N PHE A 218 -11.45 -9.13 -4.42
CA PHE A 218 -12.24 -9.57 -5.57
C PHE A 218 -13.19 -8.50 -6.10
N SER A 219 -13.45 -7.42 -5.36
CA SER A 219 -14.42 -6.38 -5.75
C SER A 219 -13.94 -4.96 -5.56
N ARG A 220 -12.99 -4.71 -4.64
CA ARG A 220 -12.63 -3.38 -4.10
C ARG A 220 -13.86 -2.61 -3.60
N GLN A 221 -14.88 -3.34 -3.12
CA GLN A 221 -16.16 -2.73 -2.76
C GLN A 221 -16.01 -1.70 -1.63
N SER A 222 -15.05 -1.89 -0.72
CA SER A 222 -14.75 -0.89 0.32
C SER A 222 -14.25 0.44 -0.25
N CYS A 223 -13.70 0.43 -1.46
CA CYS A 223 -13.22 1.62 -2.18
C CYS A 223 -14.29 2.22 -3.12
N GLY A 224 -15.53 1.72 -3.10
CA GLY A 224 -16.59 2.15 -4.02
C GLY A 224 -16.39 1.67 -5.45
N GLN A 225 -15.53 0.68 -5.66
CA GLN A 225 -15.26 0.07 -6.95
C GLN A 225 -15.98 -1.29 -7.05
N ASN A 226 -16.16 -1.78 -8.26
CA ASN A 226 -16.68 -3.13 -8.52
C ASN A 226 -15.77 -3.83 -9.54
N THR A 227 -14.47 -3.80 -9.26
CA THR A 227 -13.42 -4.36 -10.09
C THR A 227 -12.60 -5.29 -9.24
N ASN A 228 -12.35 -6.51 -9.73
CA ASN A 228 -11.42 -7.39 -9.04
C ASN A 228 -9.98 -6.85 -9.16
N GLU A 229 -9.18 -7.12 -8.14
CA GLU A 229 -7.74 -6.87 -8.12
C GLU A 229 -6.98 -7.83 -9.04
N GLY A 230 -7.60 -8.92 -9.51
CA GLY A 230 -7.00 -9.83 -10.47
C GLY A 230 -7.78 -11.14 -10.56
N THR A 231 -7.31 -12.08 -11.38
CA THR A 231 -7.86 -13.44 -11.39
C THR A 231 -7.49 -14.19 -10.11
N ALA A 232 -8.49 -14.81 -9.48
CA ALA A 232 -8.28 -15.78 -8.39
C ALA A 232 -7.24 -16.81 -8.82
N GLY A 233 -6.19 -16.98 -8.01
CA GLY A 233 -5.05 -17.79 -8.38
C GLY A 233 -4.05 -17.93 -7.26
N VAL A 234 -2.86 -18.38 -7.64
CA VAL A 234 -1.72 -18.64 -6.77
C VAL A 234 -1.39 -17.39 -5.94
N GLY A 235 -1.47 -17.49 -4.62
CA GLY A 235 -0.97 -16.45 -3.71
C GLY A 235 -2.01 -15.74 -2.84
N ALA A 236 -3.31 -15.98 -3.06
CA ALA A 236 -4.39 -15.61 -2.15
C ALA A 236 -5.07 -16.88 -1.61
N VAL A 237 -4.76 -17.27 -0.37
CA VAL A 237 -5.22 -18.54 0.23
C VAL A 237 -6.29 -18.25 1.29
N HIS A 238 -7.49 -18.85 1.15
CA HIS A 238 -8.56 -18.81 2.18
C HIS A 238 -8.06 -19.32 3.53
N ILE A 239 -8.53 -18.66 4.59
CA ILE A 239 -8.28 -19.08 5.95
C ILE A 239 -9.49 -19.87 6.46
N PRO A 240 -9.34 -21.18 6.76
CA PRO A 240 -10.43 -22.01 7.25
C PRO A 240 -11.18 -21.38 8.44
N GLY A 241 -12.51 -21.43 8.38
CA GLY A 241 -13.39 -20.92 9.45
C GLY A 241 -13.92 -19.51 9.23
N THR A 242 -13.54 -18.84 8.15
CA THR A 242 -14.01 -17.47 7.84
C THR A 242 -14.99 -17.47 6.67
N PRO A 243 -15.93 -16.50 6.64
CA PRO A 243 -16.93 -16.44 5.59
C PRO A 243 -16.29 -16.17 4.25
N THR A 244 -17.09 -16.49 3.24
CA THR A 244 -16.77 -16.16 1.88
C THR A 244 -17.01 -14.68 1.60
N GLY A 245 -18.25 -14.25 1.40
CA GLY A 245 -18.51 -12.93 0.79
C GLY A 245 -17.96 -11.68 1.50
N TYR A 246 -18.23 -10.52 0.87
CA TYR A 246 -17.78 -9.21 1.34
C TYR A 246 -18.07 -8.97 2.82
N ASP A 247 -17.01 -8.76 3.60
CA ASP A 247 -17.09 -8.38 5.00
C ASP A 247 -16.82 -6.88 5.14
N ALA A 248 -17.90 -6.10 5.24
CA ALA A 248 -17.86 -4.65 5.37
C ALA A 248 -17.20 -4.14 6.66
N THR A 249 -16.96 -5.03 7.62
CA THR A 249 -16.44 -4.68 8.94
C THR A 249 -15.04 -5.22 9.20
N SER A 250 -14.50 -6.01 8.26
CA SER A 250 -13.14 -6.55 8.34
C SER A 250 -12.13 -5.42 8.48
N LEU A 251 -11.13 -5.64 9.34
CA LEU A 251 -9.96 -4.77 9.43
C LEU A 251 -9.20 -4.76 8.10
N MET A 252 -9.14 -5.90 7.42
CA MET A 252 -8.38 -6.09 6.20
C MET A 252 -9.17 -5.69 4.95
N ARG A 253 -10.09 -4.72 5.03
CA ARG A 253 -10.67 -4.13 3.81
C ARG A 253 -9.68 -3.19 3.15
N ALA A 254 -9.67 -3.23 1.82
CA ALA A 254 -8.83 -2.43 0.95
C ALA A 254 -8.86 -0.91 1.24
N CYS A 255 -10.04 -0.37 1.54
CA CYS A 255 -10.19 1.05 1.89
C CYS A 255 -10.84 1.19 3.27
N PHE A 256 -10.21 2.03 4.10
CA PHE A 256 -10.74 2.43 5.40
C PHE A 256 -11.69 3.62 5.26
N SER A 257 -12.49 3.85 6.31
CA SER A 257 -13.38 5.00 6.46
C SER A 257 -12.90 5.94 7.58
N GLY A 258 -13.30 7.20 7.52
CA GLY A 258 -13.00 8.19 8.58
C GLY A 258 -13.66 7.89 9.94
N SER A 259 -14.54 6.88 10.01
CA SER A 259 -15.20 6.40 11.22
C SER A 259 -14.62 5.10 11.77
N ASP A 260 -13.62 4.52 11.12
CA ASP A 260 -13.07 3.22 11.53
C ASP A 260 -12.32 3.32 12.86
N THR A 261 -12.42 2.26 13.65
CA THR A 261 -11.87 2.19 15.02
C THR A 261 -10.69 1.24 15.16
N GLY A 262 -10.46 0.43 14.12
CA GLY A 262 -9.47 -0.64 14.08
C GLY A 262 -9.87 -1.90 14.83
N ALA A 263 -11.10 -1.98 15.36
CA ALA A 263 -11.58 -3.19 16.02
C ALA A 263 -11.56 -4.39 15.05
N PHE A 264 -11.01 -5.52 15.51
CA PHE A 264 -11.15 -6.78 14.81
C PHE A 264 -12.59 -7.26 14.95
N ASN A 265 -13.18 -7.71 13.84
CA ASN A 265 -14.44 -8.44 13.92
C ASN A 265 -14.20 -9.93 14.22
N SER A 266 -15.26 -10.73 14.30
CA SER A 266 -15.16 -12.17 14.57
C SER A 266 -14.36 -12.95 13.52
N ASN A 267 -14.41 -12.50 12.26
CA ASN A 267 -13.73 -13.16 11.14
C ASN A 267 -12.24 -12.86 11.15
N ASP A 268 -11.85 -11.62 11.46
CA ASP A 268 -10.44 -11.22 11.66
C ASP A 268 -9.81 -12.03 12.81
N VAL A 269 -10.54 -12.18 13.93
CA VAL A 269 -10.08 -12.98 15.07
C VAL A 269 -9.94 -14.46 14.71
N THR A 270 -10.90 -15.02 13.97
CA THR A 270 -10.84 -16.42 13.50
C THR A 270 -9.64 -16.61 12.57
N ALA A 271 -9.43 -15.68 11.63
CA ALA A 271 -8.32 -15.70 10.72
C ALA A 271 -6.97 -15.68 11.45
N LEU A 272 -6.81 -14.75 12.41
CA LEU A 272 -5.57 -14.60 13.17
C LEU A 272 -5.26 -15.84 14.02
N ASN A 273 -6.24 -16.39 14.74
CA ASN A 273 -6.05 -17.61 15.57
C ASN A 273 -5.78 -18.86 14.74
N PHE A 274 -6.28 -18.92 13.49
CA PHE A 274 -5.96 -20.03 12.61
C PHE A 274 -4.49 -19.98 12.18
N LEU A 275 -3.94 -18.79 11.95
CA LEU A 275 -2.57 -18.61 11.49
C LEU A 275 -1.54 -18.69 12.62
N TYR A 276 -1.88 -18.15 13.78
CA TYR A 276 -0.97 -17.88 14.88
C TYR A 276 -1.64 -18.16 16.22
#